data_AF-A0AAE3WKF6-F1
#
_entry.id   AF-A0AAE3WKF6-F1
#
_cell.length_a   1.000
_cell.length_b   1.000
_cell.length_c   1.000
_cell.angle_alpha   90.00
_cell.angle_beta   90.00
_cell.angle_gamma   90.00
#
_symmetry.space_group_name_H-M   'P 1'
#
loop_
_entity.id
_entity.type
_entity.pdbx_description
1 polymer ?
#
loop_
_entity_poly.entity_id
_entity_poly.type
_entity_poly.pdbx_seq_one_letter_code
_entity_poly.pdbx_strand_id
1 'polypeptide(L)'
;MKITSKTIIGSILMFVGLSIFFGGSLGGLIPILIGAWLIYVGVKKYEKGSQTFGVILAVIGVLIVVQSLPFIFGIALAGGLLYFGWTMINGEQAKESSSRSYMEPNTAPKMEEPIHTSFDQEWEDFLKKK
;
A
#
# COMPACT_ATOMS: atom_id res chain seq x y z
N MET A 1 -13.33 -19.53 15.24
CA MET A 1 -12.20 -18.70 14.76
C MET A 1 -11.39 -18.27 15.97
N LYS A 2 -10.11 -18.68 16.09
CA LYS A 2 -9.23 -18.13 17.12
C LYS A 2 -8.78 -16.76 16.63
N ILE A 3 -9.17 -15.70 17.33
CA ILE A 3 -8.73 -14.35 17.01
C ILE A 3 -7.28 -14.25 17.47
N THR A 4 -6.33 -14.38 16.55
CA THR A 4 -4.90 -14.17 16.79
C THR A 4 -4.57 -12.68 16.68
N SER A 5 -3.55 -12.22 17.42
CA SER A 5 -3.10 -10.81 17.39
C SER A 5 -2.80 -10.32 15.96
N LYS A 6 -2.34 -11.21 15.08
CA LYS A 6 -2.13 -10.96 13.64
C LYS A 6 -3.42 -10.58 12.91
N THR A 7 -4.53 -11.26 13.18
CA THR A 7 -5.84 -10.96 12.57
C THR A 7 -6.39 -9.62 13.03
N ILE A 8 -6.19 -9.27 14.31
CA ILE A 8 -6.62 -7.98 14.86
C ILE A 8 -5.83 -6.84 14.19
N ILE A 9 -4.49 -6.95 14.18
CA ILE A 9 -3.64 -5.90 13.61
C ILE A 9 -3.86 -5.78 12.09
N GLY A 10 -4.01 -6.90 11.37
CA GLY A 10 -4.28 -6.89 9.94
C GLY A 10 -5.63 -6.25 9.60
N SER A 11 -6.64 -6.45 10.47
CA SER A 11 -7.94 -5.80 10.32
C SER A 11 -7.86 -4.30 10.56
N ILE A 12 -7.06 -3.84 11.54
CA ILE A 12 -6.80 -2.42 11.77
C ILE A 12 -6.10 -1.80 10.56
N LEU A 13 -5.07 -2.45 10.02
CA LEU A 13 -4.35 -2.00 8.83
C LEU A 13 -5.30 -1.85 7.63
N MET A 14 -6.16 -2.84 7.40
CA MET A 14 -7.16 -2.78 6.34
C MET A 14 -8.17 -1.64 6.56
N PHE A 15 -8.64 -1.45 7.80
CA PHE A 15 -9.58 -0.38 8.12
C PHE A 15 -8.95 1.02 7.93
N VAL A 16 -7.71 1.21 8.39
CA VAL A 16 -6.96 2.46 8.18
C VAL A 16 -6.68 2.69 6.69
N GLY A 17 -6.25 1.65 5.96
CA GLY A 17 -6.02 1.73 4.52
C GLY A 17 -7.28 2.11 3.74
N LEU A 18 -8.42 1.48 4.04
CA LEU A 18 -9.73 1.83 3.48
C LEU A 18 -10.14 3.26 3.85
N SER A 19 -9.93 3.67 5.10
CA SER A 19 -10.27 5.01 5.58
C SER A 19 -9.45 6.08 4.87
N ILE A 20 -8.17 5.84 4.58
CA ILE A 20 -7.33 6.77 3.81
C ILE A 20 -7.77 6.78 2.34
N PHE A 21 -8.06 5.60 1.77
CA PHE A 21 -8.48 5.46 0.37
C PHE A 21 -9.83 6.15 0.09
N PHE A 22 -10.82 5.97 0.97
CA PHE A 22 -12.16 6.57 0.85
C PHE A 22 -12.30 7.94 1.51
N GLY A 23 -11.43 8.26 2.48
CA GLY A 23 -11.38 9.57 3.13
C GLY A 23 -10.67 10.63 2.28
N GLY A 24 -9.81 10.21 1.34
CA GLY A 24 -9.33 11.08 0.28
C GLY A 24 -10.47 11.45 -0.66
N SER A 25 -10.65 12.74 -0.95
CA SER A 25 -11.67 13.14 -1.92
C SER A 25 -11.32 12.59 -3.30
N LEU A 26 -12.31 12.08 -4.04
CA LEU A 26 -12.19 11.81 -5.48
C LEU A 26 -11.71 13.06 -6.25
N GLY A 27 -11.88 14.23 -5.66
CA GLY A 27 -11.34 15.50 -6.12
C GLY A 27 -9.81 15.57 -6.19
N GLY A 28 -9.06 14.65 -5.57
CA GLY A 28 -7.61 14.55 -5.73
C GLY A 28 -7.16 13.95 -7.06
N LEU A 29 -7.99 13.13 -7.71
CA LEU A 29 -7.67 12.52 -9.02
C LEU A 29 -7.84 13.50 -10.19
N ILE A 30 -8.82 14.40 -10.08
CA ILE A 30 -9.15 15.40 -11.11
C ILE A 30 -7.95 16.30 -11.45
N PRO A 31 -7.28 16.97 -10.50
CA PRO A 31 -6.13 17.81 -10.79
C PRO A 31 -4.95 17.01 -11.34
N ILE A 32 -4.76 15.75 -10.95
CA ILE A 32 -3.73 14.88 -11.55
C ILE A 32 -4.01 14.65 -13.03
N LEU A 33 -5.26 14.30 -13.39
CA LEU A 33 -5.65 14.10 -14.78
C LEU A 33 -5.48 15.38 -15.61
N ILE A 34 -5.96 16.51 -15.08
CA ILE A 34 -5.86 17.83 -15.73
C ILE A 34 -4.39 18.22 -15.90
N GLY A 35 -3.58 18.06 -14.86
CA GLY A 35 -2.15 18.35 -14.88
C GLY A 35 -1.40 17.51 -15.91
N ALA A 36 -1.62 16.19 -15.93
CA ALA A 36 -1.03 15.30 -16.93
C ALA A 36 -1.44 15.66 -18.36
N TRP A 37 -2.71 16.01 -18.57
CA TRP A 37 -3.21 16.49 -19.86
C TRP A 37 -2.53 17.79 -20.30
N LEU A 38 -2.40 18.76 -19.39
CA LEU A 38 -1.72 20.03 -19.64
C LEU A 38 -0.25 19.84 -20.01
N ILE A 39 0.46 18.95 -19.32
CA ILE A 39 1.85 18.58 -19.67
C ILE A 39 1.89 18.01 -21.08
N TYR A 40 1.02 17.05 -21.40
CA TYR A 40 0.96 16.43 -22.73
C TYR A 40 0.69 17.47 -23.84
N VAL A 41 -0.30 18.34 -23.65
CA VAL A 41 -0.63 19.39 -24.62
C VAL A 41 0.50 20.41 -24.74
N GLY A 42 1.14 20.78 -23.62
CA GLY A 42 2.29 21.68 -23.59
C GLY A 42 3.46 21.15 -24.40
N VAL A 43 3.85 19.89 -24.18
CA VAL A 43 4.91 19.23 -24.96
C VAL A 43 4.55 19.17 -26.45
N LYS A 44 3.32 18.77 -26.78
CA LYS A 44 2.86 18.72 -28.18
C LYS A 44 2.85 20.10 -28.86
N LYS A 45 2.58 21.17 -28.12
CA LYS A 45 2.64 22.56 -28.62
C LYS A 45 4.09 23.04 -28.79
N TYR A 46 4.99 22.62 -27.91
CA TYR A 46 6.41 22.90 -27.99
C TYR A 46 7.02 22.36 -29.28
N GLU A 47 6.72 21.09 -29.61
CA GLU A 47 7.19 20.43 -30.85
C GLU A 47 6.66 21.08 -32.13
N LYS A 48 5.47 21.70 -32.08
CA LYS A 48 4.84 22.38 -33.21
C LYS A 48 5.35 23.82 -33.44
N GLY A 49 6.46 24.20 -32.82
CA GLY A 49 7.09 25.51 -32.99
C GLY A 49 6.54 26.62 -32.09
N SER A 50 5.54 26.34 -31.25
CA SER A 50 5.04 27.29 -30.25
C SER A 50 5.73 27.06 -28.91
N GLN A 51 7.05 27.25 -28.88
CA GLN A 51 7.91 26.85 -27.77
C GLN A 51 7.53 27.55 -26.45
N THR A 52 7.34 28.88 -26.47
CA THR A 52 7.01 29.64 -25.26
C THR A 52 5.67 29.20 -24.66
N PHE A 53 4.64 29.04 -25.50
CA PHE A 53 3.32 28.62 -25.05
C PHE A 53 3.33 27.17 -24.55
N GLY A 54 4.04 26.28 -25.25
CA GLY A 54 4.22 24.89 -24.84
C GLY A 54 4.90 24.75 -23.47
N VAL A 55 5.98 25.50 -23.23
CA VAL A 55 6.67 25.52 -21.94
C VAL A 55 5.75 26.03 -20.83
N ILE A 56 5.01 27.12 -21.06
CA ILE A 56 4.08 27.66 -20.04
C ILE A 56 3.02 26.63 -19.66
N LEU A 57 2.40 25.95 -20.63
CA LEU A 57 1.41 24.91 -20.35
C LEU A 57 2.01 23.73 -19.59
N ALA A 58 3.22 23.29 -19.98
CA ALA A 58 3.90 22.20 -19.31
C ALA A 58 4.24 22.55 -17.85
N VAL A 59 4.75 23.76 -17.59
CA VAL A 59 5.05 24.24 -16.23
C VAL A 59 3.80 24.29 -15.37
N ILE A 60 2.70 24.86 -15.89
CA ILE A 60 1.41 24.89 -15.17
C ILE A 60 0.94 23.47 -14.85
N GLY A 61 1.01 22.56 -15.81
CA GLY A 61 0.63 21.17 -15.61
C GLY A 61 1.49 20.49 -14.53
N VAL A 62 2.81 20.70 -14.53
CA VAL A 62 3.71 20.18 -13.49
C VAL A 62 3.35 20.74 -12.12
N LEU A 63 3.09 22.04 -11.99
CA LEU A 63 2.73 22.65 -10.71
C LEU A 63 1.45 22.04 -10.12
N ILE A 64 0.44 21.78 -10.96
CA ILE A 64 -0.80 21.11 -10.55
C ILE A 64 -0.53 19.68 -10.06
N VAL A 65 0.31 18.92 -10.78
CA VAL A 65 0.67 17.55 -10.36
C VAL A 65 1.47 17.55 -9.07
N VAL A 66 2.43 18.46 -8.92
CA VAL A 66 3.24 18.61 -7.70
C VAL A 66 2.37 18.88 -6.47
N GLN A 67 1.38 19.76 -6.60
CA GLN A 67 0.43 20.02 -5.52
C GLN A 67 -0.41 18.78 -5.15
N SER A 68 -0.60 17.87 -6.12
CA SER A 68 -1.35 16.62 -5.94
C SER A 68 -0.49 15.47 -5.38
N LEU A 69 0.82 15.66 -5.18
CA LEU A 69 1.72 14.63 -4.66
C LEU A 69 1.28 14.02 -3.33
N PRO A 70 0.84 14.80 -2.31
CA PRO A 70 0.39 14.21 -1.04
C PRO A 70 -0.75 13.22 -1.22
N PHE A 71 -1.63 13.45 -2.19
CA PHE A 71 -2.72 12.54 -2.53
C PHE A 71 -2.20 11.26 -3.20
N ILE A 72 -1.25 11.37 -4.13
CA ILE A 72 -0.60 10.21 -4.78
C ILE A 72 0.09 9.34 -3.72
N PHE A 73 0.83 9.95 -2.81
CA PHE A 73 1.46 9.24 -1.69
C PHE A 73 0.41 8.62 -0.75
N GLY A 74 -0.70 9.31 -0.50
CA GLY A 74 -1.82 8.79 0.27
C GLY A 74 -2.43 7.51 -0.34
N ILE A 75 -2.66 7.50 -1.65
CA ILE A 75 -3.15 6.30 -2.37
C ILE A 75 -2.12 5.17 -2.30
N ALA A 76 -0.84 5.46 -2.55
CA ALA A 76 0.21 4.45 -2.50
C ALA A 76 0.32 3.83 -1.09
N LEU A 77 0.26 4.66 -0.06
CA LEU A 77 0.29 4.23 1.35
C LEU A 77 -0.96 3.43 1.71
N ALA A 78 -2.15 3.86 1.27
CA ALA A 78 -3.38 3.11 1.46
C ALA A 78 -3.31 1.72 0.80
N GLY A 79 -2.82 1.64 -0.43
CA GLY A 79 -2.60 0.37 -1.13
C GLY A 79 -1.61 -0.54 -0.39
N GLY A 80 -0.52 0.03 0.14
CA GLY A 80 0.43 -0.68 0.98
C GLY A 80 -0.20 -1.23 2.26
N LEU A 81 -0.95 -0.41 2.99
CA LEU A 81 -1.64 -0.82 4.22
C LEU A 81 -2.67 -1.92 3.95
N LEU A 82 -3.42 -1.83 2.86
CA LEU A 82 -4.37 -2.86 2.45
C LEU A 82 -3.66 -4.17 2.09
N TYR A 83 -2.57 -4.09 1.33
CA TYR A 83 -1.78 -5.26 0.97
C TYR A 83 -1.19 -5.97 2.19
N PHE A 84 -0.56 -5.22 3.10
CA PHE A 84 0.02 -5.78 4.32
C PHE A 84 -1.06 -6.29 5.28
N GLY A 85 -2.17 -5.55 5.46
CA GLY A 85 -3.29 -5.99 6.28
C GLY A 85 -3.91 -7.29 5.76
N TRP A 86 -4.14 -7.37 4.44
CA TRP A 86 -4.63 -8.59 3.78
C TRP A 86 -3.65 -9.76 3.90
N THR A 87 -2.37 -9.52 3.63
CA THR A 87 -1.31 -10.52 3.77
C THR A 87 -1.17 -11.00 5.21
N MET A 88 -1.42 -10.17 6.21
CA MET A 88 -1.34 -10.58 7.61
C MET A 88 -2.55 -11.39 8.06
N ILE A 89 -3.74 -11.11 7.51
CA ILE A 89 -4.95 -11.91 7.77
C ILE A 89 -4.87 -13.27 7.07
N ASN A 90 -4.36 -13.31 5.83
CA ASN A 90 -4.40 -14.50 4.97
C ASN A 90 -3.06 -15.24 4.83
N GLY A 91 -1.95 -14.67 5.30
CA GLY A 91 -0.60 -15.21 5.13
C GLY A 91 -0.35 -16.51 5.90
N GLU A 92 -1.10 -16.78 6.97
CA GLU A 92 -1.12 -18.11 7.60
C GLU A 92 -1.95 -19.11 6.79
N GLN A 93 -3.06 -18.69 6.17
CA GLN A 93 -3.87 -19.56 5.30
C GLN A 93 -3.17 -19.91 3.98
N ALA A 94 -2.35 -19.01 3.43
CA ALA A 94 -1.60 -19.25 2.19
C ALA A 94 -0.45 -20.26 2.36
N LYS A 95 0.14 -20.35 3.56
CA LYS A 95 1.13 -21.38 3.88
C LYS A 95 0.49 -22.74 4.12
N GLU A 96 -0.75 -22.79 4.59
CA GLU A 96 -1.48 -24.04 4.87
C GLU A 96 -2.28 -24.56 3.65
N SER A 97 -2.55 -23.72 2.64
CA SER A 97 -3.31 -24.11 1.44
C SER A 97 -2.45 -24.70 0.31
N SER A 98 -1.12 -24.52 0.34
CA SER A 98 -0.19 -25.19 -0.57
C SER A 98 0.09 -26.66 -0.19
N SER A 99 -0.36 -27.10 0.98
CA SER A 99 -0.21 -28.47 1.50
C SER A 99 -1.53 -29.23 1.61
N ARG A 100 -2.56 -28.86 0.84
CA ARG A 100 -3.82 -29.61 0.79
C ARG A 100 -3.92 -30.42 -0.51
N SER A 101 -2.96 -31.32 -0.68
CA SER A 101 -3.03 -32.43 -1.63
C SER A 101 -2.98 -33.73 -0.81
N TYR A 102 -4.17 -34.30 -0.60
CA TYR A 102 -4.47 -35.69 -0.18
C TYR A 102 -4.22 -36.12 1.30
N MET A 103 -5.25 -36.79 1.86
CA MET A 103 -5.34 -37.68 3.05
C MET A 103 -4.08 -38.58 3.25
N GLU A 104 -3.61 -39.08 4.41
CA GLU A 104 -4.20 -39.48 5.72
C GLU A 104 -3.05 -39.70 6.79
N PRO A 105 -3.17 -40.43 7.93
CA PRO A 105 -2.92 -39.91 9.29
C PRO A 105 -1.69 -40.51 10.05
N ASN A 106 -1.41 -39.91 11.21
CA ASN A 106 -0.54 -40.37 12.31
C ASN A 106 0.98 -40.34 12.09
N THR A 107 1.70 -39.54 12.89
CA THR A 107 2.66 -39.95 13.95
C THR A 107 3.35 -38.67 14.47
N ALA A 108 3.23 -38.35 15.77
CA ALA A 108 4.00 -37.28 16.43
C ALA A 108 5.44 -37.76 16.75
N PRO A 109 6.37 -36.96 17.31
CA PRO A 109 6.53 -35.49 17.39
C PRO A 109 7.93 -35.03 16.87
N LYS A 110 8.11 -33.75 16.53
CA LYS A 110 9.45 -33.11 16.61
C LYS A 110 9.30 -31.61 16.88
N MET A 111 9.86 -31.21 18.02
CA MET A 111 10.14 -29.81 18.35
C MET A 111 11.15 -29.29 17.33
N GLU A 112 10.81 -28.21 16.64
CA GLU A 112 11.79 -27.28 16.10
C GLU A 112 11.36 -25.89 16.59
N GLU A 113 12.23 -25.31 17.40
CA GLU A 113 12.05 -24.00 18.03
C GLU A 113 11.70 -22.96 16.95
N PRO A 114 10.67 -22.11 17.19
CA PRO A 114 10.40 -21.02 16.26
C PRO A 114 11.61 -20.08 16.29
N ILE A 115 12.28 -19.96 15.16
CA ILE A 115 13.34 -18.98 14.93
C ILE A 115 12.69 -17.60 15.11
N HIS A 116 12.81 -17.08 16.33
CA HIS A 116 12.45 -15.72 16.67
C HIS A 116 13.39 -14.80 15.89
N THR A 117 12.88 -14.13 14.87
CA THR A 117 13.62 -13.08 14.18
C THR A 117 13.85 -11.94 15.16
N SER A 118 15.05 -11.34 15.12
CA SER A 118 15.51 -10.28 16.03
C SER A 118 14.52 -9.12 16.19
N PHE A 119 13.66 -8.90 15.19
CA PHE A 119 12.61 -7.89 15.21
C PHE A 119 11.48 -8.19 16.23
N ASP A 120 11.05 -9.45 16.38
CA ASP A 120 9.99 -9.82 17.33
C ASP A 120 10.47 -9.65 18.79
N GLN A 121 11.77 -9.89 19.04
CA GLN A 121 12.39 -9.64 20.35
C GLN A 121 12.51 -8.16 20.66
N GLU A 122 12.99 -7.35 19.70
CA GLU A 122 13.11 -5.90 19.89
C GLU A 122 11.74 -5.27 20.21
N TRP A 123 10.68 -5.71 19.53
CA TRP A 123 9.32 -5.22 19.78
C TRP A 123 8.72 -5.65 21.12
N GLU A 124 8.97 -6.89 21.55
CA GLU A 124 8.55 -7.38 22.87
C GLU A 124 9.28 -6.64 24.01
N ASP A 125 10.54 -6.29 23.80
CA ASP A 125 11.33 -5.52 24.76
C ASP A 125 10.86 -4.06 24.86
N PHE A 126 10.44 -3.46 23.74
CA PHE A 126 9.80 -2.13 23.75
C PHE A 126 8.48 -2.11 24.53
N LEU A 127 7.69 -3.20 24.52
CA LEU A 127 6.42 -3.30 25.24
C LEU A 127 6.56 -3.63 26.72
N LYS A 128 7.64 -4.32 27.12
CA LYS A 128 7.90 -4.69 28.52
C LYS A 128 8.59 -3.60 29.33
N LYS A 129 9.17 -2.60 28.67
CA LYS A 129 9.83 -1.48 29.33
C LYS A 129 8.80 -0.41 29.72
N LYS A 130 8.17 -0.60 30.88
CA LYS A 130 7.40 0.42 31.60
C LYS A 130 8.25 1.04 32.70
#